data_AF-A0A0A6ZXI0-F1
#
_entry.id   AF-A0A0A6ZXI0-F1
#
_cell.length_a   1.000
_cell.length_b   1.000
_cell.length_c   1.000
_cell.angle_alpha   90.00
_cell.angle_beta   90.00
_cell.angle_gamma   90.00
#
_symmetry.space_group_name_H-M   'P 1'
#
loop_
_entity.id
_entity.type
_entity.pdbx_description
1 polymer ?
#
loop_
_entity_poly.entity_id
_entity_poly.type
_entity_poly.pdbx_seq_one_letter_code
_entity_poly.pdbx_strand_id
1 'polypeptide(L)'
;MAVAAGYARVAEQAKNDIDAALTGTLKTANHLSEIAAAGEKAQQKSRDSLGLKSAATMEAQSDIYDRTKGRLAIPGAFGFGRAFLYEDVIRFDAKDDFLVWVRNALPGEYSVAAPYGIIIPDTLFEGVLSIRWTDARPETREPRRRAKSFTFTALTAPFITPAAGFYLDF
;
A
#
# COMPACT_ATOMS: atom_id res chain seq x y z
N MET A 1 61.11 38.36 20.42
CA MET A 1 60.26 38.32 19.20
C MET A 1 60.15 36.93 18.58
N ALA A 2 61.24 36.16 18.40
CA ALA A 2 61.20 34.84 17.76
C ALA A 2 60.32 33.79 18.48
N VAL A 3 60.28 33.81 19.81
CA VAL A 3 59.51 32.84 20.61
C VAL A 3 57.99 33.06 20.48
N ALA A 4 57.54 34.32 20.49
CA ALA A 4 56.13 34.67 20.32
C ALA A 4 55.59 34.31 18.92
N ALA A 5 56.41 34.49 17.87
CA ALA A 5 56.08 34.06 16.52
C ALA A 5 56.03 32.53 16.38
N GLY A 6 56.82 31.80 17.17
CA GLY A 6 56.74 30.34 17.27
C GLY A 6 55.43 29.86 17.87
N TYR A 7 55.00 30.46 18.99
CA TYR A 7 53.71 30.14 19.62
C TYR A 7 52.52 30.44 18.72
N ALA A 8 52.56 31.55 17.98
CA ALA A 8 51.50 31.89 17.02
C ALA A 8 51.35 30.83 15.92
N ARG A 9 52.47 30.33 15.36
CA ARG A 9 52.45 29.27 14.35
C ARG A 9 51.92 27.95 14.87
N VAL A 10 52.26 27.58 16.11
CA VAL A 10 51.77 26.35 16.74
C VAL A 10 50.25 26.42 16.96
N ALA A 11 49.75 27.57 17.42
CA ALA A 11 48.32 27.77 17.60
C ALA A 11 47.54 27.71 16.27
N GLU A 12 48.10 28.29 15.20
CA GLU A 12 47.50 28.28 13.88
C GLU A 12 47.49 26.87 13.26
N GLN A 13 48.56 26.10 13.44
CA GLN A 13 48.61 24.70 13.05
C GLN A 13 47.57 23.86 13.80
N ALA A 14 47.48 24.02 15.12
CA ALA A 14 46.50 23.31 15.93
C ALA A 14 45.05 23.61 15.50
N LYS A 15 44.76 24.87 15.14
CA LYS A 15 43.46 25.25 14.59
C LYS A 15 43.19 24.55 13.25
N ASN A 16 44.16 24.55 12.33
CA ASN A 16 44.01 23.92 11.02
C ASN A 16 43.82 22.40 11.14
N ASP A 17 44.52 21.76 12.08
CA ASP A 17 44.38 20.33 12.36
C ASP A 17 42.99 20.00 12.94
N ILE A 18 42.47 20.87 13.83
CA ILE A 18 41.11 20.76 14.35
C ILE A 18 40.07 20.93 13.23
N ASP A 19 40.23 21.95 12.38
CA ASP A 19 39.31 22.20 11.26
C ASP A 19 39.32 21.04 10.25
N ALA A 20 40.49 20.46 9.98
CA ALA A 20 40.64 19.28 9.13
C ALA A 20 39.99 18.02 9.76
N ALA A 21 40.22 17.78 11.05
CA ALA A 21 39.62 16.67 11.78
C ALA A 21 38.09 16.80 11.88
N LEU A 22 37.58 18.00 12.14
CA LEU A 22 36.16 18.30 12.23
C LEU A 22 35.47 18.19 10.87
N THR A 23 36.11 18.73 9.83
CA THR A 23 35.62 18.61 8.44
C THR A 23 35.58 17.15 7.99
N GLY A 24 36.60 16.35 8.29
CA GLY A 24 36.65 14.93 7.96
C GLY A 24 35.60 14.11 8.72
N THR A 25 35.48 14.34 10.03
CA THR A 25 34.55 13.59 10.91
C THR A 25 33.10 13.94 10.60
N LEU A 26 32.76 15.22 10.50
CA LEU A 26 31.37 15.65 10.27
C LEU A 26 30.89 15.42 8.83
N LYS A 27 31.78 15.39 7.82
CA LYS A 27 31.40 15.11 6.43
C LYS A 27 31.37 13.62 6.09
N THR A 28 32.10 12.77 6.82
CA THR A 28 32.22 11.33 6.53
C THR A 28 31.39 10.45 7.48
N ALA A 29 31.01 10.94 8.66
CA ALA A 29 30.14 10.20 9.57
C ALA A 29 28.74 10.07 8.97
N ASN A 30 28.30 8.83 8.80
CA ASN A 30 26.92 8.48 8.48
C ASN A 30 26.04 8.81 9.71
N HIS A 31 25.68 10.09 9.89
CA HIS A 31 24.89 10.61 11.02
C HIS A 31 23.57 9.86 11.25
N LEU A 32 23.08 9.13 10.23
CA LEU A 32 21.89 8.27 10.34
C LEU A 32 22.13 7.06 11.25
N SER A 33 23.32 6.45 11.20
CA SER A 33 23.70 5.36 12.09
C SER A 33 23.82 5.82 13.55
N GLU A 34 24.24 7.06 13.78
CA GLU A 34 24.30 7.66 15.12
C GLU A 34 22.90 7.92 15.69
N ILE A 35 21.97 8.41 14.87
CA ILE A 35 20.55 8.57 15.28
C ILE A 35 19.92 7.22 15.61
N ALA A 36 20.24 6.17 14.85
CA ALA A 36 19.78 4.81 15.12
C ALA A 36 20.32 4.30 16.48
N ALA A 37 21.63 4.44 16.71
CA ALA A 37 22.30 4.03 17.95
C ALA A 37 21.86 4.84 19.19
N ALA A 38 21.49 6.11 19.02
CA ALA A 38 21.02 6.98 20.10
C ALA A 38 19.59 6.64 20.59
N GLY A 39 18.88 5.74 19.91
CA GLY A 39 17.60 5.18 20.34
C GLY A 39 16.36 6.01 19.98
N GLU A 40 15.20 5.55 20.45
CA GLU A 40 13.88 6.00 19.98
C GLU A 40 13.64 7.52 20.10
N LYS A 41 14.12 8.15 21.18
CA LYS A 41 13.96 9.60 21.39
C LYS A 41 14.70 10.43 20.34
N ALA A 42 15.91 10.00 19.96
CA ALA A 42 16.68 10.68 18.92
C ALA A 42 16.02 10.50 17.55
N GLN A 43 15.53 9.30 17.27
CA GLN A 43 14.77 9.00 16.04
C GLN A 43 13.48 9.81 15.96
N GLN A 44 12.73 9.96 17.06
CA GLN A 44 11.52 10.78 17.10
C GLN A 44 11.82 12.25 16.85
N LYS A 45 12.82 12.83 17.54
CA LYS A 45 13.21 14.23 17.33
C LYS A 45 13.68 14.50 15.90
N SER A 46 14.36 13.53 15.28
CA SER A 46 14.75 13.59 13.87
C SER A 46 13.52 13.63 12.95
N ARG A 47 12.54 12.74 13.17
CA ARG A 47 11.26 12.77 12.43
C ARG A 47 10.51 14.09 12.59
N ASP A 48 10.41 14.60 13.82
CA ASP A 48 9.72 15.87 14.12
C ASP A 48 10.39 17.04 13.39
N SER A 49 11.72 17.06 13.34
CA SER A 49 12.50 18.10 12.66
C SER A 49 12.33 18.07 11.14
N LEU A 50 12.00 16.91 10.58
CA LEU A 50 11.66 16.73 9.17
C LEU A 50 10.15 16.93 8.88
N GLY A 51 9.35 17.22 9.90
CA GLY A 51 7.89 17.34 9.78
C GLY A 51 7.18 16.02 9.48
N LEU A 52 7.85 14.88 9.70
CA LEU A 52 7.28 13.55 9.47
C LEU A 52 6.26 13.23 10.57
N LYS A 53 5.10 12.73 10.16
CA LYS A 53 4.00 12.37 11.07
C LYS A 53 3.94 10.86 11.32
N SER A 54 2.92 10.40 12.04
CA SER A 54 2.72 9.00 12.43
C SER A 54 2.85 7.98 11.29
N ALA A 55 2.49 8.34 10.06
CA ALA A 55 2.62 7.46 8.90
C ALA A 55 4.07 6.99 8.65
N ALA A 56 5.09 7.80 9.00
CA ALA A 56 6.49 7.48 8.76
C ALA A 56 7.02 6.30 9.60
N THR A 57 6.27 5.83 10.59
CA THR A 57 6.64 4.70 11.46
C THR A 57 5.68 3.51 11.32
N MET A 58 4.75 3.56 10.38
CA MET A 58 3.76 2.51 10.16
C MET A 58 4.21 1.59 9.03
N GLU A 59 4.10 0.29 9.25
CA GLU A 59 4.31 -0.70 8.20
C GLU A 59 3.21 -0.62 7.14
N ALA A 60 3.57 -0.83 5.88
CA ALA A 60 2.58 -1.07 4.83
C ALA A 60 1.86 -2.41 5.09
N GLN A 61 0.65 -2.54 4.56
CA GLN A 61 0.00 -3.85 4.41
C GLN A 61 0.95 -4.82 3.69
N SER A 62 0.97 -6.11 4.08
CA SER A 62 1.81 -7.10 3.39
C SER A 62 1.27 -7.50 2.01
N ASP A 63 -0.06 -7.47 1.86
CA ASP A 63 -0.77 -7.77 0.63
C ASP A 63 -2.13 -7.07 0.61
N ILE A 64 -2.89 -7.30 -0.47
CA ILE A 64 -4.23 -6.74 -0.63
C ILE A 64 -5.28 -7.42 0.25
N TYR A 65 -4.95 -8.25 1.23
CA TYR A 65 -5.90 -8.89 2.15
C TYR A 65 -5.56 -8.59 3.61
N ASP A 66 -4.40 -8.02 3.90
CA ASP A 66 -3.95 -7.64 5.24
C ASP A 66 -4.90 -6.59 5.86
N ARG A 67 -5.65 -7.02 6.89
CA ARG A 67 -6.57 -6.18 7.66
C ARG A 67 -6.01 -5.78 9.03
N THR A 68 -4.69 -5.93 9.26
CA THR A 68 -4.07 -5.60 10.55
C THR A 68 -4.26 -4.11 10.86
N LYS A 69 -4.89 -3.81 12.00
CA LYS A 69 -5.09 -2.43 12.47
C LYS A 69 -3.74 -1.74 12.64
N GLY A 70 -3.62 -0.51 12.15
CA GLY A 70 -2.40 0.30 12.32
C GLY A 70 -1.35 0.14 11.22
N ARG A 71 -1.70 -0.43 10.07
CA ARG A 71 -0.85 -0.45 8.86
C ARG A 71 -1.29 0.57 7.82
N LEU A 72 -0.34 1.05 7.00
CA LEU A 72 -0.62 1.90 5.85
C LEU A 72 -1.26 1.06 4.73
N ALA A 73 -2.30 1.60 4.10
CA ALA A 73 -2.90 0.97 2.92
C ALA A 73 -1.90 0.97 1.75
N ILE A 74 -1.82 -0.14 1.02
CA ILE A 74 -1.12 -0.14 -0.27
C ILE A 74 -2.06 0.47 -1.33
N PRO A 75 -1.68 1.57 -2.01
CA PRO A 75 -2.46 2.10 -3.13
C PRO A 75 -2.71 1.00 -4.18
N GLY A 76 -3.94 0.87 -4.64
CA GLY A 76 -4.36 -0.19 -5.57
C GLY A 76 -4.80 -1.51 -4.92
N ALA A 77 -4.65 -1.69 -3.60
CA ALA A 77 -5.28 -2.77 -2.85
C ALA A 77 -6.71 -2.39 -2.47
N PHE A 78 -7.72 -3.15 -2.94
CA PHE A 78 -9.16 -2.84 -2.76
C PHE A 78 -9.68 -1.55 -3.42
N GLY A 79 -9.32 -1.27 -4.67
CA GLY A 79 -10.03 -0.22 -5.42
C GLY A 79 -9.63 1.22 -5.11
N PHE A 80 -8.62 1.46 -4.28
CA PHE A 80 -8.00 2.78 -4.19
C PHE A 80 -7.10 3.02 -5.41
N GLY A 81 -7.72 3.37 -6.55
CA GLY A 81 -7.05 3.97 -7.71
C GLY A 81 -6.28 3.02 -8.63
N ARG A 82 -6.52 1.70 -8.61
CA ARG A 82 -5.91 0.79 -9.60
C ARG A 82 -6.62 0.90 -10.94
N ALA A 83 -5.88 1.22 -12.00
CA ALA A 83 -6.35 1.03 -13.37
C ALA A 83 -6.27 -0.47 -13.72
N PHE A 84 -7.36 -1.03 -14.23
CA PHE A 84 -7.34 -2.40 -14.78
C PHE A 84 -6.73 -2.36 -16.18
N LEU A 85 -5.77 -3.25 -16.43
CA LEU A 85 -5.26 -3.52 -17.77
C LEU A 85 -6.17 -4.52 -18.46
N TYR A 86 -6.09 -4.61 -19.79
CA TYR A 86 -6.84 -5.59 -20.56
C TYR A 86 -6.56 -7.04 -20.11
N GLU A 87 -5.33 -7.32 -19.70
CA GLU A 87 -4.90 -8.62 -19.16
C GLU A 87 -5.46 -8.94 -17.77
N ASP A 88 -5.95 -7.94 -17.03
CA ASP A 88 -6.60 -8.16 -15.72
C ASP A 88 -8.08 -8.58 -15.86
N VAL A 89 -8.66 -8.50 -17.06
CA VAL A 89 -10.08 -8.77 -17.29
C VAL A 89 -10.36 -10.26 -17.20
N ILE A 90 -11.14 -10.66 -16.20
CA ILE A 90 -11.60 -12.04 -16.05
C ILE A 90 -12.83 -12.23 -16.93
N ARG A 91 -12.71 -13.13 -17.92
CA ARG A 91 -13.77 -13.40 -18.89
C ARG A 91 -14.50 -14.69 -18.54
N PHE A 92 -15.82 -14.66 -18.63
CA PHE A 92 -16.68 -15.82 -18.41
C PHE A 92 -17.45 -16.13 -19.70
N ASP A 93 -17.33 -17.37 -20.17
CA ASP A 93 -18.05 -17.85 -21.36
C ASP A 93 -19.41 -18.44 -20.98
N ALA A 94 -19.55 -18.96 -19.75
CA ALA A 94 -20.80 -19.46 -19.20
C ALA A 94 -21.06 -18.96 -17.77
N LYS A 95 -22.34 -19.02 -17.37
CA LYS A 95 -22.75 -18.69 -16.00
C LYS A 95 -22.10 -19.61 -14.96
N ASP A 96 -21.91 -20.88 -15.28
CA ASP A 96 -21.29 -21.85 -14.37
C ASP A 96 -19.81 -21.51 -14.12
N ASP A 97 -19.08 -20.99 -15.11
CA ASP A 97 -17.69 -20.54 -14.95
C ASP A 97 -17.60 -19.41 -13.93
N PHE A 98 -18.53 -18.44 -14.04
CA PHE A 98 -18.65 -17.35 -13.07
C PHE A 98 -18.97 -17.87 -11.66
N LEU A 99 -19.90 -18.83 -11.53
CA LEU A 99 -20.26 -19.39 -10.22
C LEU A 99 -19.10 -20.17 -9.58
N VAL A 100 -18.35 -20.95 -10.37
CA VAL A 100 -17.17 -21.67 -9.89
C VAL A 100 -16.08 -20.69 -9.46
N TRP A 101 -15.84 -19.66 -10.26
CA TRP A 101 -14.85 -18.62 -9.96
C TRP A 101 -15.23 -17.84 -8.69
N VAL A 102 -16.46 -17.34 -8.61
CA VAL A 102 -16.90 -16.49 -7.49
C VAL A 102 -16.90 -17.26 -6.16
N ARG A 103 -17.14 -18.57 -6.19
CA ARG A 103 -17.00 -19.45 -5.02
C ARG A 103 -15.56 -19.47 -4.48
N ASN A 104 -14.57 -19.32 -5.35
CA ASN A 104 -13.14 -19.31 -4.99
C ASN A 104 -12.56 -17.91 -4.79
N ALA A 105 -13.25 -16.86 -5.23
CA ALA A 105 -12.72 -15.51 -5.20
C ALA A 105 -12.48 -15.00 -3.76
N LEU A 106 -11.33 -14.34 -3.59
CA LEU A 106 -10.98 -13.62 -2.39
C LEU A 106 -11.70 -12.24 -2.36
N PRO A 107 -11.71 -11.52 -1.24
CA PRO A 107 -12.30 -10.18 -1.19
C PRO A 107 -11.49 -9.20 -2.05
N GLY A 108 -12.11 -8.38 -2.88
CA GLY A 108 -11.36 -7.48 -3.76
C GLY A 108 -12.22 -6.82 -4.82
N GLU A 109 -11.58 -6.07 -5.70
CA GLU A 109 -12.21 -5.54 -6.91
C GLU A 109 -11.62 -6.23 -8.13
N TYR A 110 -12.49 -6.66 -9.04
CA TYR A 110 -12.13 -7.45 -10.21
C TYR A 110 -12.74 -6.81 -11.45
N SER A 111 -11.95 -6.64 -12.50
CA SER A 111 -12.49 -6.35 -13.83
C SER A 111 -13.04 -7.64 -14.41
N VAL A 112 -14.31 -7.62 -14.80
CA VAL A 112 -15.04 -8.79 -15.29
C VAL A 112 -15.73 -8.49 -16.61
N ALA A 113 -15.81 -9.49 -17.48
CA ALA A 113 -16.56 -9.42 -18.72
C ALA A 113 -17.24 -10.76 -19.02
N ALA A 114 -18.47 -10.71 -19.52
CA ALA A 114 -19.16 -11.87 -20.08
C ALA A 114 -20.10 -11.44 -21.23
N PRO A 115 -20.45 -12.35 -22.15
CA PRO A 115 -21.44 -12.07 -23.18
C PRO A 115 -22.79 -11.62 -22.59
N TYR A 116 -23.53 -10.86 -23.39
CA TYR A 116 -24.81 -10.25 -23.01
C TYR A 116 -25.82 -11.30 -22.48
N GLY A 117 -26.43 -11.01 -21.33
CA GLY A 117 -27.53 -11.81 -20.77
C GLY A 117 -27.11 -13.12 -20.08
N ILE A 118 -25.82 -13.50 -20.09
CA ILE A 118 -25.37 -14.79 -19.52
C ILE A 118 -25.36 -14.78 -17.99
N ILE A 119 -24.84 -13.71 -17.39
CA ILE A 119 -24.71 -13.60 -15.92
C ILE A 119 -25.94 -12.93 -15.32
N ILE A 120 -26.25 -11.74 -15.81
CA ILE A 120 -27.43 -10.96 -15.43
C ILE A 120 -28.30 -10.85 -16.69
N PRO A 121 -29.59 -11.25 -16.63
CA PRO A 121 -30.51 -11.10 -17.76
C PRO A 121 -30.54 -9.66 -18.27
N ASP A 122 -30.64 -9.52 -19.60
CA ASP A 122 -30.75 -8.23 -20.31
C ASP A 122 -29.62 -7.22 -20.05
N THR A 123 -28.48 -7.68 -19.53
CA THR A 123 -27.35 -6.84 -19.14
C THR A 123 -26.07 -7.30 -19.82
N LEU A 124 -25.28 -6.36 -20.35
CA LEU A 124 -23.88 -6.61 -20.69
C LEU A 124 -23.08 -6.66 -19.39
N PHE A 125 -22.60 -7.84 -19.02
CA PHE A 125 -21.83 -8.02 -17.79
C PHE A 125 -20.37 -7.64 -18.03
N GLU A 126 -20.12 -6.34 -18.22
CA GLU A 126 -18.78 -5.77 -18.38
C GLU A 126 -18.60 -4.63 -17.38
N GLY A 127 -17.59 -4.72 -16.52
CA GLY A 127 -17.40 -3.74 -15.45
C GLY A 127 -16.55 -4.22 -14.29
N VAL A 128 -16.77 -3.60 -13.14
CA VAL A 128 -16.04 -3.91 -11.90
C VAL A 128 -16.95 -4.66 -10.94
N LEU A 129 -16.48 -5.81 -10.46
CA LEU A 129 -17.12 -6.59 -9.41
C LEU A 129 -16.36 -6.41 -8.09
N SER A 130 -17.00 -5.82 -7.09
CA SER A 130 -16.49 -5.74 -5.72
C SER A 130 -17.02 -6.91 -4.90
N ILE A 131 -16.11 -7.69 -4.33
CA ILE A 131 -16.41 -8.88 -3.50
C ILE A 131 -16.01 -8.58 -2.06
N ARG A 132 -16.94 -8.78 -1.12
CA ARG A 132 -16.67 -8.72 0.32
C ARG A 132 -17.07 -10.03 0.98
N TRP A 133 -16.26 -10.50 1.92
CA TRP A 133 -16.69 -11.55 2.83
C TRP A 133 -17.46 -10.91 3.98
N THR A 134 -18.68 -11.42 4.25
CA THR A 134 -19.62 -10.80 5.19
C THR A 134 -19.71 -11.53 6.51
N ASP A 135 -19.13 -12.73 6.61
CA ASP A 135 -19.12 -13.52 7.82
C ASP A 135 -17.97 -13.14 8.76
N ALA A 136 -18.28 -13.02 10.06
CA ALA A 136 -17.32 -12.72 11.13
C ALA A 136 -16.55 -13.99 11.58
N ARG A 137 -16.00 -14.75 10.61
CA ARG A 137 -15.21 -15.97 10.86
C ARG A 137 -13.73 -15.74 10.54
N PRO A 138 -12.92 -15.20 11.46
CA PRO A 138 -11.50 -14.93 11.20
C PRO A 138 -10.65 -16.19 10.97
N GLU A 139 -11.08 -17.35 11.47
CA GLU A 139 -10.34 -18.62 11.44
C GLU A 139 -10.37 -19.34 10.08
N THR A 140 -11.42 -19.12 9.27
CA THR A 140 -11.54 -19.82 7.99
C THR A 140 -10.96 -18.96 6.87
N ARG A 141 -9.75 -19.32 6.41
CA ARG A 141 -9.12 -18.65 5.25
C ARG A 141 -9.54 -19.25 3.89
N GLU A 142 -10.33 -20.33 3.90
CA GLU A 142 -10.82 -20.98 2.68
C GLU A 142 -11.95 -20.17 2.01
N PRO A 143 -11.75 -19.60 0.81
CA PRO A 143 -12.74 -18.72 0.16
C PRO A 143 -14.10 -19.37 -0.10
N ARG A 144 -14.11 -20.70 -0.32
CA ARG A 144 -15.33 -21.47 -0.67
C ARG A 144 -16.32 -21.60 0.48
N ARG A 145 -15.89 -21.34 1.72
CA ARG A 145 -16.70 -21.48 2.94
C ARG A 145 -17.16 -20.13 3.50
N ARG A 146 -16.87 -19.03 2.80
CA ARG A 146 -17.15 -17.67 3.24
C ARG A 146 -18.47 -17.19 2.66
N ALA A 147 -19.30 -16.56 3.48
CA ALA A 147 -20.44 -15.81 2.98
C ALA A 147 -19.93 -14.57 2.23
N LYS A 148 -20.49 -14.30 1.04
CA LYS A 148 -20.01 -13.23 0.16
C LYS A 148 -21.13 -12.29 -0.22
N SER A 149 -20.81 -11.00 -0.26
CA SER A 149 -21.63 -9.99 -0.94
C SER A 149 -20.88 -9.47 -2.16
N PHE A 150 -21.67 -9.15 -3.18
CA PHE A 150 -21.18 -8.67 -4.46
C PHE A 150 -21.79 -7.30 -4.77
N THR A 151 -21.00 -6.40 -5.31
CA THR A 151 -21.47 -5.15 -5.90
C THR A 151 -20.90 -5.04 -7.29
N PHE A 152 -21.75 -4.99 -8.30
CA PHE A 152 -21.34 -4.85 -9.69
C PHE A 152 -21.56 -3.42 -10.16
N THR A 153 -20.51 -2.80 -10.70
CA THR A 153 -20.54 -1.49 -11.35
C THR A 153 -20.27 -1.71 -12.83
N ALA A 154 -21.31 -1.57 -13.65
CA ALA A 154 -21.18 -1.71 -15.10
C ALA A 154 -20.32 -0.59 -15.70
N LEU A 155 -19.53 -0.92 -16.71
CA LEU A 155 -18.93 0.07 -17.61
C LEU A 155 -20.05 0.64 -18.49
N THR A 156 -20.63 1.75 -18.06
CA THR A 156 -21.65 2.44 -18.85
C THR A 156 -21.01 3.17 -20.03
N ALA A 157 -21.22 2.66 -21.24
CA ALA A 157 -21.51 3.55 -22.35
C ALA A 157 -22.81 4.33 -22.00
N PRO A 158 -23.04 5.55 -22.51
CA PRO A 158 -24.01 6.53 -21.95
C PRO A 158 -25.51 6.19 -22.12
N PHE A 159 -25.94 4.97 -21.76
CA PHE A 159 -27.33 4.55 -21.72
C PHE A 159 -27.60 3.71 -20.45
N ILE A 160 -28.06 4.42 -19.42
CA ILE A 160 -28.91 4.04 -18.26
C ILE A 160 -29.03 2.53 -17.92
N THR A 161 -28.60 2.11 -16.72
CA THR A 161 -29.40 1.27 -15.77
C THR A 161 -28.76 1.22 -14.36
N PRO A 162 -29.54 1.03 -13.27
CA PRO A 162 -29.12 1.26 -11.89
C PRO A 162 -28.36 0.08 -11.28
N ALA A 163 -27.58 0.35 -10.23
CA ALA A 163 -26.86 -0.65 -9.44
C ALA A 163 -27.83 -1.75 -8.93
N ALA A 164 -27.68 -2.96 -9.47
CA ALA A 164 -28.41 -4.13 -9.01
C ALA A 164 -27.56 -4.87 -7.96
N GLY A 165 -28.03 -4.86 -6.71
CA GLY A 165 -27.52 -5.75 -5.67
C GLY A 165 -28.15 -7.13 -5.83
N PHE A 166 -27.35 -8.18 -6.01
CA PHE A 166 -27.84 -9.56 -6.03
C PHE A 166 -27.28 -10.33 -4.84
N TYR A 167 -28.16 -11.05 -4.15
CA TYR A 167 -27.81 -12.09 -3.18
C TYR A 167 -27.82 -13.44 -3.91
N LEU A 168 -26.74 -14.21 -3.79
CA LEU A 168 -26.70 -15.61 -4.20
C LEU A 168 -26.66 -16.43 -2.91
N ASP A 169 -27.73 -17.20 -2.65
CA ASP A 169 -27.72 -18.22 -1.59
C ASP A 169 -26.90 -19.42 -2.09
N PHE A 170 -25.89 -19.83 -1.32
CA PHE A 170 -24.99 -20.97 -1.58
C PHE A 170 -25.29 -22.14 -0.65
#